data_AF-A0A7X0JKN3-F1
#
_entry.id   AF-A0A7X0JKN3-F1
#
_cell.length_a   1.000
_cell.length_b   1.000
_cell.length_c   1.000
_cell.angle_alpha   90.00
_cell.angle_beta   90.00
_cell.angle_gamma   90.00
#
_symmetry.space_group_name_H-M   'P 1'
#
loop_
_entity.id
_entity.type
_entity.pdbx_description
1 polymer ?
#
loop_
_entity_poly.entity_id
_entity_poly.type
_entity_poly.pdbx_seq_one_letter_code
_entity_poly.pdbx_strand_id
1 'polypeptide(L)' 'MSSAGTNNDAENPLSAELIEWADTLFVMERTHRAKIQQRYRSQLKGKRLICLDIPDDYDFMDAGLIAILKTKVPRHL' A
#
# COMPACT_ATOMS: atom_id res chain seq x y z
N MET A 1 2.45 -12.35 2.98
CA MET A 1 1.85 -11.04 2.63
C MET A 1 1.34 -10.41 3.91
N SER A 2 1.61 -9.13 4.13
CA SER A 2 1.14 -8.38 5.30
C SER A 2 0.50 -7.07 4.84
N SER A 3 -0.57 -6.62 5.52
CA SER A 3 -1.21 -5.32 5.29
C SER A 3 -0.94 -4.40 6.48
N ALA A 4 -0.73 -3.11 6.21
CA ALA A 4 -0.48 -2.11 7.25
C ALA A 4 -1.09 -0.77 6.87
N GLY A 5 -1.62 -0.06 7.86
CA GLY A 5 -2.23 1.25 7.70
C GLY A 5 -1.19 2.38 7.71
N THR A 6 -1.44 3.43 6.94
CA THR A 6 -0.53 4.59 6.84
C THR A 6 -0.77 5.67 7.89
N ASN A 7 -1.86 5.57 8.67
CA ASN A 7 -2.18 6.48 9.77
C ASN A 7 -1.61 5.94 11.10
N ASN A 8 -1.34 6.84 12.04
CA ASN A 8 -0.80 6.47 13.36
C ASN A 8 -1.78 5.65 14.20
N ASP A 9 -3.08 5.84 13.99
CA ASP A 9 -4.16 5.16 14.73
C ASP A 9 -4.63 3.86 14.05
N ALA A 10 -3.88 3.39 13.04
CA ALA A 10 -4.20 2.13 12.39
C ALA A 10 -3.95 0.96 13.38
N GLU A 11 -4.85 -0.01 13.37
CA GLU A 11 -4.73 -1.24 14.18
C GLU A 11 -3.39 -1.96 13.94
N ASN A 12 -2.90 -1.94 12.70
CA ASN A 12 -1.56 -2.38 12.33
C ASN A 12 -0.82 -1.25 11.60
N PRO A 13 -0.09 -0.36 12.30
CA PRO A 13 0.56 0.79 11.68
C PRO A 13 1.76 0.36 10.84
N LEU A 14 1.98 1.05 9.72
CA LEU A 14 3.14 0.81 8.86
C LEU A 14 4.44 1.13 9.62
N SER A 15 5.29 0.12 9.79
CA SER A 15 6.61 0.22 10.40
C SER A 15 7.73 0.20 9.35
N ALA A 16 8.92 0.69 9.73
CA ALA A 16 10.10 0.63 8.86
C ALA A 16 10.50 -0.82 8.54
N GLU A 17 10.38 -1.73 9.50
CA GLU A 17 10.67 -3.14 9.33
C GLU A 17 9.78 -3.77 8.24
N LEU A 18 8.47 -3.48 8.24
CA LEU A 18 7.56 -3.96 7.20
C LEU A 18 7.98 -3.50 5.79
N ILE A 19 8.54 -2.30 5.67
CA ILE A 19 9.03 -1.76 4.39
C ILE A 19 10.32 -2.47 3.97
N GLU A 20 11.22 -2.75 4.92
CA GLU A 20 12.47 -3.46 4.65
C GLU A 20 12.24 -4.89 4.18
N TRP A 21 11.28 -5.59 4.77
CA TRP A 21 10.91 -6.95 4.36
C TRP A 21 10.12 -6.99 3.03
N ALA A 22 9.46 -5.90 2.64
CA ALA A 22 8.65 -5.89 1.43
C ALA A 22 9.53 -5.83 0.15
N ASP A 23 9.34 -6.77 -0.77
CA ASP A 23 9.92 -6.67 -2.12
C ASP A 23 9.19 -5.61 -2.96
N THR A 24 7.87 -5.51 -2.77
CA THR A 24 6.98 -4.56 -3.44
C THR A 24 5.92 -4.07 -2.48
N LEU A 25 5.72 -2.76 -2.45
CA LEU A 25 4.70 -2.09 -1.68
C LEU A 25 3.59 -1.62 -2.62
N PHE A 26 2.35 -2.03 -2.34
CA PHE A 26 1.17 -1.55 -3.03
C PHE A 26 0.42 -0.57 -2.14
N VAL A 27 0.03 0.57 -2.71
CA VAL A 27 -0.83 1.56 -2.05
C VAL A 27 -2.04 1.83 -2.92
N MET A 28 -3.19 2.07 -2.29
CA MET A 28 -4.44 2.32 -3.02
C MET A 28 -4.42 3.70 -3.69
N GLU A 29 -4.01 4.73 -2.94
CA GLU A 29 -4.07 6.12 -3.39
C GLU A 29 -2.71 6.83 -3.40
N ARG A 30 -2.65 7.92 -4.16
CA ARG A 30 -1.47 8.80 -4.25
C ARG A 30 -1.15 9.48 -2.93
N THR A 31 -2.17 9.77 -2.12
CA THR A 31 -2.05 10.33 -0.77
C THR A 31 -1.27 9.39 0.14
N HIS A 32 -1.61 8.10 0.15
CA HIS A 32 -0.85 7.05 0.84
C HIS A 32 0.59 6.97 0.35
N ARG A 33 0.81 6.99 -0.97
CA ARG A 33 2.16 7.02 -1.56
C ARG A 33 2.98 8.19 -1.02
N ALA A 34 2.42 9.39 -1.02
CA ALA A 34 3.10 10.61 -0.56
C ALA A 34 3.46 10.52 0.93
N LYS A 35 2.52 10.07 1.79
CA LYS A 35 2.76 9.84 3.22
C LYS A 35 3.94 8.89 3.46
N ILE A 36 3.95 7.74 2.78
CA ILE A 36 5.03 6.75 2.91
C ILE A 36 6.37 7.32 2.41
N GLN A 37 6.37 7.98 1.25
CA GLN A 37 7.57 8.61 0.70
C GLN A 37 8.15 9.71 1.59
N GLN A 38 7.31 10.46 2.28
CA GLN A 38 7.75 11.49 3.21
C GLN A 38 8.35 10.88 4.48
N ARG A 39 7.70 9.86 5.05
CA ARG A 39 8.07 9.28 6.35
C ARG A 39 9.19 8.24 6.25
N TYR A 40 9.28 7.51 5.14
CA TYR A 40 10.14 6.32 5.00
C TYR A 40 11.07 6.41 3.78
N ARG A 41 11.46 7.62 3.39
CA ARG A 41 12.25 7.86 2.17
C ARG A 41 13.53 7.02 2.09
N SER A 42 14.24 6.85 3.21
CA SER A 42 15.47 6.08 3.27
C SER A 42 15.23 4.58 3.11
N GLN A 43 14.19 4.04 3.75
CA GLN A 43 13.83 2.62 3.68
C GLN A 43 13.25 2.21 2.32
N LEU A 44 12.67 3.16 1.58
CA LEU A 44 12.16 2.92 0.23
C LEU A 44 13.25 2.82 -0.83
N LYS A 45 14.52 3.08 -0.51
CA LYS A 45 15.61 3.05 -1.49
C LYS A 45 15.76 1.63 -2.07
N GLY A 46 15.57 1.49 -3.37
CA GLY A 46 15.62 0.19 -4.06
C GLY A 46 14.35 -0.66 -3.93
N LYS A 47 13.31 -0.17 -3.25
CA LYS A 47 12.01 -0.84 -3.14
C LYS A 47 11.05 -0.35 -4.20
N ARG A 48 10.16 -1.22 -4.69
CA ARG A 48 9.10 -0.84 -5.62
C ARG A 48 7.88 -0.36 -4.82
N LEU A 49 7.50 0.91 -5.00
CA LEU A 49 6.28 1.48 -4.43
C LEU A 49 5.29 1.78 -5.56
N ILE A 50 4.19 1.01 -5.60
CA ILE A 50 3.22 1.00 -6.69
C ILE A 50 1.89 1.54 -6.17
N CYS A 51 1.39 2.59 -6.81
CA CYS A 51 0.08 3.14 -6.53
C CYS A 51 -0.94 2.55 -7.50
N LEU A 52 -1.99 1.92 -6.96
CA LEU A 52 -3.02 1.29 -7.76
C LEU A 52 -4.06 2.30 -8.28
N ASP A 53 -4.08 3.53 -7.76
CA ASP A 53 -5.05 4.58 -8.13
C ASP A 53 -6.49 4.03 -7.97
N ILE A 54 -6.76 3.52 -6.76
CA ILE A 54 -8.05 3.00 -6.30
C ILE A 54 -8.47 3.91 -5.13
N PRO A 55 -9.63 4.59 -5.22
CA PRO A 55 -10.13 5.43 -4.13
C PRO A 55 -10.61 4.57 -2.96
N ASP A 56 -10.54 5.09 -1.74
CA ASP A 56 -10.97 4.43 -0.49
C ASP A 56 -12.50 4.55 -0.26
N ASP A 57 -13.29 4.27 -1.31
CA ASP A 57 -14.77 4.36 -1.29
C ASP A 57 -15.42 2.97 -1.21
N TYR A 58 -14.71 1.98 -0.65
CA TYR A 58 -15.15 0.59 -0.61
C TYR A 58 -15.33 0.10 0.81
N ASP A 59 -16.45 -0.60 1.05
CA ASP A 59 -16.69 -1.26 2.32
C ASP A 59 -15.74 -2.45 2.53
N PHE A 60 -15.64 -2.89 3.79
CA PHE A 60 -14.88 -4.08 4.13
C PHE A 60 -15.35 -5.28 3.31
N MET A 61 -14.42 -5.90 2.56
CA MET A 61 -14.66 -7.05 1.68
C MET A 61 -15.59 -6.77 0.48
N ASP A 62 -15.72 -5.51 0.07
CA ASP A 62 -16.49 -5.14 -1.13
C ASP A 62 -16.02 -5.93 -2.37
N ALA A 63 -16.99 -6.56 -3.06
CA ALA A 63 -16.71 -7.40 -4.22
C ALA A 63 -16.12 -6.64 -5.42
N GLY A 64 -16.49 -5.36 -5.58
CA GLY A 64 -15.94 -4.46 -6.58
C GLY A 64 -14.46 -4.18 -6.35
N LEU A 65 -14.08 -3.91 -5.10
CA LEU A 65 -12.67 -3.75 -4.72
C LEU A 65 -11.86 -5.01 -5.05
N ILE A 66 -12.38 -6.18 -4.70
CA ILE A 66 -11.73 -7.47 -4.96
C ILE A 66 -11.51 -7.68 -6.47
N ALA A 67 -12.50 -7.35 -7.31
CA ALA A 67 -12.40 -7.48 -8.75
C ALA A 67 -11.32 -6.54 -9.35
N ILE A 68 -11.25 -5.30 -8.86
CA ILE A 68 -10.24 -4.33 -9.28
C ILE A 68 -8.84 -4.81 -8.87
N LEU A 69 -8.66 -5.27 -7.64
CA LEU A 69 -7.38 -5.77 -7.14
C LEU A 69 -6.90 -6.97 -7.94
N LYS A 70 -7.78 -7.94 -8.23
CA LYS A 70 -7.46 -9.11 -9.08
C LYS A 70 -7.01 -8.71 -10.49
N THR A 71 -7.45 -7.55 -10.98
CA THR A 71 -7.11 -7.06 -12.33
C THR A 71 -5.83 -6.21 -12.34
N LYS A 72 -5.64 -5.35 -11.32
CA LYS A 72 -4.52 -4.40 -11.28
C LYS A 72 -3.23 -5.01 -10.72
N VAL A 73 -3.31 -5.84 -9.67
CA VAL A 73 -2.11 -6.37 -8.99
C VAL A 73 -1.24 -7.24 -9.91
N PRO A 74 -1.78 -8.19 -10.72
CA PRO A 74 -0.94 -9.03 -11.57
C PRO A 74 -0.16 -8.27 -12.66
N ARG A 75 -0.58 -7.05 -13.02
CA ARG A 75 0.15 -6.23 -14.02
C ARG A 75 1.48 -5.67 -13.50
N HIS A 76 1.72 -5.84 -12.21
CA HIS A 76 2.86 -5.29 -11.50
C HIS A 76 3.76 -6.36 -10.89
N LEU A 77 3.36 -7.63 -10.98
CA LEU A 77 4.16 -8.77 -10.53
C LEU A 77 5.15 -9.21 -11.63
#